data_AF-A0A4B9HZ04-F1
#
_entry.id   AF-A0A4B9HZ04-F1
#
_cell.length_a   1.000
_cell.length_b   1.000
_cell.length_c   1.000
_cell.angle_alpha   90.00
_cell.angle_beta   90.00
_cell.angle_gamma   90.00
#
_symmetry.space_group_name_H-M   'P 1'
#
loop_
_entity.id
_entity.type
_entity.pdbx_description
1 polymer ?
#
loop_
_entity_poly.entity_id
_entity_poly.type
_entity_poly.pdbx_seq_one_letter_code
_entity_poly.pdbx_strand_id
1 'polypeptide(L)' 'MGKTYWYNEGTDTLLTEKEYKAKIESEAKEWLEDLQEDEEELEEGDKTSLETLIQLSYENESDFVPSDSEGNKLEEW' A
#
# COMPACT_ATOMS: atom_id res chain seq x y z
N MET A 1 17.45 -4.26 15.09
CA MET A 1 16.45 -3.56 14.26
C MET A 1 15.09 -4.01 14.75
N GLY A 2 14.32 -3.09 15.34
CA GLY A 2 12.96 -3.40 15.78
C GLY A 2 12.09 -3.78 14.59
N LYS A 3 11.08 -4.63 14.79
CA LYS A 3 10.07 -4.86 13.76
C LYS A 3 9.28 -3.56 13.62
N THR A 4 9.25 -2.99 12.42
CA THR A 4 8.38 -1.86 12.10
C THR A 4 6.95 -2.38 11.94
N TYR A 5 6.01 -1.75 12.64
CA TYR A 5 4.58 -1.98 12.46
C TYR A 5 3.95 -0.77 11.79
N TRP A 6 2.76 -1.00 11.25
CA TRP A 6 1.97 -0.03 10.51
C TRP A 6 0.58 -0.06 11.09
N TYR A 7 0.09 1.06 11.62
CA TYR A 7 -1.21 1.15 12.28
C TYR A 7 -2.14 2.10 11.53
N ASN A 8 -3.36 1.66 11.26
CA ASN A 8 -4.43 2.47 10.69
C ASN A 8 -5.46 2.77 11.77
N GLU A 9 -5.60 4.05 12.12
CA GLU A 9 -6.55 4.55 13.12
C GLU A 9 -8.01 4.46 12.64
N GLY A 10 -8.25 4.61 11.33
CA GLY A 10 -9.60 4.56 10.75
C GLY A 10 -10.22 3.17 10.81
N THR A 11 -9.40 2.12 10.78
CA THR A 11 -9.85 0.71 10.80
C THR A 11 -9.40 -0.06 12.04
N ASP A 12 -8.72 0.60 12.99
CA ASP A 12 -8.11 -0.01 14.18
C ASP A 12 -7.28 -1.26 13.84
N THR A 13 -6.45 -1.15 12.79
CA THR A 13 -5.71 -2.29 12.23
C THR A 13 -4.21 -2.11 12.40
N LEU A 14 -3.56 -3.06 13.08
CA LEU A 14 -2.11 -3.11 13.22
C LEU A 14 -1.53 -4.23 12.35
N LEU A 15 -0.61 -3.87 11.46
CA LEU A 15 0.06 -4.80 10.56
C LEU A 15 1.57 -4.80 10.83
N THR A 16 2.20 -5.96 10.69
CA THR A 16 3.66 -6.00 10.51
C THR A 16 4.03 -5.38 9.16
N GLU A 17 5.27 -4.93 9.01
CA GLU A 17 5.77 -4.46 7.70
C GLU A 17 5.50 -5.45 6.56
N LYS A 18 5.61 -6.76 6.82
CA LYS A 18 5.33 -7.79 5.81
C LYS A 18 3.86 -7.82 5.42
N GLU A 19 2.96 -7.75 6.39
CA GLU A 19 1.51 -7.75 6.12
C GLU A 19 1.07 -6.47 5.45
N TYR A 20 1.63 -5.34 5.85
CA TYR A 20 1.41 -4.05 5.21
C TYR A 20 1.81 -4.08 3.73
N LYS A 21 3.03 -4.55 3.43
CA LYS A 21 3.50 -4.71 2.04
C LYS A 21 2.59 -5.63 1.23
N ALA A 22 2.25 -6.80 1.78
CA ALA A 22 1.38 -7.76 1.10
C ALA A 22 -0.04 -7.19 0.84
N LYS A 23 -0.55 -6.38 1.76
CA LYS A 23 -1.83 -5.69 1.60
C LYS A 23 -1.77 -4.67 0.45
N ILE A 24 -0.76 -3.81 0.44
CA ILE A 24 -0.54 -2.81 -0.62
C ILE A 24 -0.35 -3.48 -1.98
N GLU A 25 0.42 -4.57 -2.05
CA GLU A 25 0.61 -5.35 -3.29
C GLU A 25 -0.71 -5.96 -3.80
N SER A 26 -1.58 -6.44 -2.89
CA SER A 26 -2.90 -6.97 -3.26
C SER A 26 -3.80 -5.86 -3.81
N GLU A 27 -3.89 -4.73 -3.13
CA GLU A 27 -4.74 -3.60 -3.54
C GLU A 27 -4.26 -3.01 -4.88
N ALA A 28 -2.95 -2.85 -5.06
CA ALA A 28 -2.37 -2.39 -6.31
C ALA A 28 -2.64 -3.37 -7.47
N LYS A 29 -2.70 -4.67 -7.19
CA LYS A 29 -3.04 -5.68 -8.20
C LYS A 29 -4.52 -5.61 -8.57
N GLU A 30 -5.42 -5.48 -7.60
CA GLU A 30 -6.85 -5.31 -7.85
C GLU A 30 -7.11 -4.04 -8.68
N TRP A 31 -6.43 -2.94 -8.37
CA TRP A 31 -6.49 -1.71 -9.18
C TRP A 31 -5.92 -1.90 -10.57
N LEU A 32 -4.85 -2.67 -10.73
CA LEU A 32 -4.30 -2.97 -12.04
C LEU A 32 -5.28 -3.79 -12.89
N GLU A 33 -5.96 -4.76 -12.29
CA GLU A 33 -6.96 -5.58 -12.98
C GLU A 33 -8.13 -4.70 -13.45
N ASP A 34 -8.66 -3.82 -12.59
CA ASP A 34 -9.71 -2.84 -12.93
C ASP A 34 -9.26 -1.90 -14.06
N LEU A 35 -8.05 -1.34 -13.94
CA LEU A 35 -7.46 -0.50 -14.99
C LEU A 35 -7.27 -1.27 -16.29
N GLN A 36 -6.85 -2.54 -16.26
CA GLN A 36 -6.66 -3.32 -17.49
C GLN A 36 -7.97 -3.65 -18.20
N GLU A 37 -9.08 -3.76 -17.48
CA GLU A 37 -10.43 -3.85 -18.07
C GLU A 37 -10.80 -2.55 -18.81
N ASP A 38 -10.45 -1.38 -18.27
CA ASP A 38 -10.67 -0.08 -18.91
C ASP A 38 -9.64 0.26 -20.01
N GLU A 39 -8.39 -0.22 -19.87
CA GLU A 39 -7.26 0.01 -20.78
C GLU A 39 -7.18 -1.03 -21.91
N GLU A 40 -8.23 -1.83 -22.13
CA GLU A 40 -8.25 -2.88 -23.18
C GLU A 40 -7.97 -2.28 -24.58
N GLU A 41 -8.34 -1.01 -24.81
CA GLU A 41 -8.11 -0.27 -26.06
C GLU A 41 -6.78 0.52 -26.12
N LEU A 42 -5.97 0.52 -25.05
CA LEU A 42 -4.69 1.25 -25.02
C LEU A 42 -3.50 0.42 -25.56
N GLU A 43 -2.51 1.10 -26.13
CA GLU A 43 -1.24 0.49 -26.52
C GLU A 43 -0.48 0.00 -25.27
N GLU A 44 0.25 -1.12 -25.36
CA GLU A 44 0.95 -1.73 -24.21
C GLU A 44 1.91 -0.77 -23.48
N GLY A 45 2.43 0.25 -24.17
CA GLY A 45 3.33 1.25 -23.60
C GLY A 45 2.65 2.33 -22.75
N ASP A 46 1.35 2.51 -22.91
CA ASP A 46 0.55 3.47 -22.15
C ASP A 46 -0.14 2.84 -20.94
N LYS A 47 -0.10 1.51 -20.82
CA LYS A 47 -0.71 0.77 -19.71
C LYS A 47 0.06 0.96 -18.41
N THR A 48 -0.69 1.17 -17.34
CA THR A 48 -0.09 1.33 -16.02
C THR A 48 0.56 0.01 -15.55
N SER A 49 1.73 0.09 -14.92
CA SER A 49 2.43 -1.09 -14.37
C SER A 49 2.12 -1.30 -12.89
N LEU A 50 2.15 -2.57 -12.45
CA LEU A 50 1.95 -2.93 -11.04
C LEU A 50 2.94 -2.20 -10.11
N GLU A 51 4.21 -2.12 -10.51
CA GLU A 51 5.25 -1.44 -9.71
C GLU A 51 4.93 0.05 -9.52
N THR A 52 4.39 0.71 -10.54
CA THR A 52 3.95 2.11 -10.46
C THR A 52 2.79 2.26 -9.48
N LEU A 53 1.80 1.36 -9.53
CA LEU A 53 0.66 1.38 -8.60
C LEU A 53 1.09 1.12 -7.16
N ILE A 54 1.98 0.15 -6.94
CA ILE A 54 2.55 -0.11 -5.61
C ILE A 54 3.26 1.13 -5.08
N GLN A 55 4.07 1.79 -5.91
CA GLN A 55 4.79 3.00 -5.51
C GLN A 55 3.80 4.13 -5.18
N LEU A 56 2.79 4.35 -6.04
CA LEU A 56 1.72 5.31 -5.79
C LEU A 56 0.96 5.01 -4.50
N SER A 57 0.70 3.74 -4.15
CA SER A 57 0.05 3.38 -2.89
C SER A 57 0.92 3.64 -1.65
N TYR A 58 2.25 3.68 -1.80
CA TYR A 58 3.13 4.14 -0.72
C TYR A 58 3.22 5.68 -0.65
N GLU A 59 3.12 6.36 -1.78
CA GLU A 59 3.24 7.83 -1.88
C GLU A 59 1.91 8.56 -1.59
N ASN A 60 0.76 7.97 -1.95
CA ASN A 60 -0.57 8.48 -1.69
C ASN A 60 -1.20 7.75 -0.50
N GLU A 61 -1.24 8.45 0.63
CA GLU A 61 -2.26 8.31 1.68
C GLU A 61 -2.63 6.88 2.07
N SER A 62 -1.63 6.02 2.28
CA SER A 62 -1.85 4.92 3.19
C SER A 62 -2.18 5.51 4.56
N ASP A 63 -3.42 5.33 5.02
CA ASP A 63 -3.85 5.68 6.39
C ASP A 63 -3.03 4.96 7.48
N PHE A 64 -2.16 4.03 7.07
CA PHE A 64 -1.23 3.36 7.96
C PHE A 64 0.00 4.23 8.26
N VAL A 65 0.22 4.48 9.55
CA VAL A 65 1.40 5.19 10.05
C VAL A 65 2.40 4.24 10.72
N PRO A 66 3.72 4.48 10.58
CA PRO A 66 4.72 3.74 11.31
C PRO A 66 4.46 3.76 12.82
N SER A 67 4.38 2.57 13.42
CA SER A 67 3.96 2.38 14.81
C SER A 67 4.78 1.27 15.49
N ASP A 68 4.71 1.25 16.82
CA ASP A 68 5.24 0.15 17.62
C ASP A 68 4.30 -1.07 17.60
N SER A 69 4.67 -2.14 18.32
CA SER A 69 3.88 -3.37 18.39
C SER A 69 2.55 -3.23 19.15
N GLU A 70 2.29 -2.09 19.76
CA GLU A 70 1.06 -1.76 20.48
C GLU A 70 0.17 -0.79 19.68
N GLY A 71 0.62 -0.33 18.51
CA GLY A 71 -0.10 0.63 17.66
C GLY A 71 0.14 2.10 18.02
N ASN A 72 1.11 2.40 18.90
CA ASN A 72 1.49 3.79 19.14
C ASN A 72 2.38 4.29 18.00
N LYS A 73 2.06 5.47 17.48
CA LYS A 73 2.84 6.11 16.41
C LYS A 73 4.29 6.28 16.83
N LEU A 74 5.21 5.90 15.96
CA LEU A 74 6.63 6.20 16.13
C LEU A 74 6.81 7.69 15.77
N GLU A 75 6.79 8.57 16.76
CA GLU A 75 7.09 9.99 16.53
C GLU A 75 8.48 10.11 15.88
N GLU A 76 8.57 10.90 14.80
CA GLU A 76 9.86 11.30 14.22
C GLU A 76 10.43 12.44 15.07
N TRP A 77 11.65 12.28 15.58
CA TRP A 77 12.36 13.27 16.43
C TRP A 77 13.26 14.17 15.60
#